data_AF-A0A5S3WM98-F1
#
_entry.id   AF-A0A5S3WM98-F1
#
_cell.length_a   1.000
_cell.length_b   1.000
_cell.length_c   1.000
_cell.angle_alpha   90.00
_cell.angle_beta   90.00
_cell.angle_gamma   90.00
#
_symmetry.space_group_name_H-M   'P 1'
#
loop_
_entity.id
_entity.type
_entity.pdbx_description
1 polymer ?
#
loop_
_entity_poly.entity_id
_entity_poly.type
_entity_poly.pdbx_seq_one_letter_code
_entity_poly.pdbx_strand_id
1 'polypeptide(L)'
;MSVTYASETLRPVNLKQLHLIIEQADRLIVKDPINALVKFESEKREDLSALKNSLVIERPETERLCLCVGNPVIYFYKGDTELGALSHISGNYIRFSHWSSDASVVDTDKWLTWFDDRGMPWPRQMFDTQRKEQVQKPEK
;
A
#
# COMPACT_ATOMS: atom_id res chain seq x y z
N MET A 1 32.84 16.02 -18.58
CA MET A 1 31.80 14.96 -18.62
C MET A 1 31.26 14.81 -17.22
N SER A 2 30.15 15.48 -16.93
CA SER A 2 29.55 15.46 -15.60
C SER A 2 28.48 14.38 -15.58
N VAL A 3 28.74 13.31 -14.83
CA VAL A 3 27.75 12.28 -14.54
C VAL A 3 26.70 12.93 -13.63
N THR A 4 25.54 13.26 -14.19
CA THR A 4 24.37 13.65 -13.40
C THR A 4 23.93 12.43 -12.61
N TYR A 5 24.20 12.45 -11.31
CA TYR A 5 23.49 11.63 -10.34
C TYR A 5 22.01 11.95 -10.48
N ALA A 6 21.26 11.10 -11.19
CA ALA A 6 19.80 11.11 -11.08
C ALA A 6 19.51 10.82 -9.61
N SER A 7 19.19 11.87 -8.86
CA SER A 7 18.93 11.79 -7.44
C SER A 7 17.83 10.77 -7.21
N GLU A 8 17.99 9.91 -6.20
CA GLU A 8 16.94 8.95 -5.81
C GLU A 8 15.59 9.62 -5.50
N THR A 9 15.56 10.96 -5.40
CA THR A 9 14.37 11.81 -5.25
C THR A 9 13.53 12.01 -6.52
N LEU A 10 13.99 11.57 -7.70
CA LEU A 10 13.26 11.71 -8.97
C LEU A 10 12.49 10.44 -9.38
N ARG A 11 12.56 9.36 -8.59
CA ARG A 11 11.79 8.15 -8.91
C ARG A 11 10.37 8.28 -8.37
N PRO A 12 9.35 7.93 -9.16
CA PRO A 12 7.96 8.11 -8.75
C PRO A 12 7.55 7.25 -7.55
N VAL A 13 8.33 6.21 -7.25
CA VAL A 13 8.17 5.30 -6.10
C VAL A 13 9.48 5.21 -5.32
N ASN A 14 9.47 5.68 -4.06
CA ASN A 14 10.60 5.64 -3.14
C ASN A 14 10.37 4.62 -2.01
N LEU A 15 10.91 3.41 -2.18
CA LEU A 15 10.77 2.32 -1.21
C LEU A 15 11.54 2.56 0.10
N LYS A 16 12.68 3.27 0.04
CA LYS A 16 13.46 3.59 1.24
C LYS A 16 12.65 4.48 2.19
N GLN A 17 11.94 5.46 1.63
CA GLN A 17 11.08 6.35 2.41
C GLN A 17 9.91 5.61 3.05
N LEU A 18 9.23 4.72 2.31
CA LEU A 18 8.16 3.89 2.87
C LEU A 18 8.67 3.03 4.04
N HIS A 19 9.79 2.34 3.86
CA HIS A 19 10.39 1.52 4.93
C HIS A 19 10.74 2.36 6.17
N LEU A 20 11.32 3.55 5.97
CA LEU A 20 11.67 4.45 7.05
C LEU A 20 10.43 4.96 7.80
N ILE A 21 9.33 5.26 7.10
CA ILE A 21 8.06 5.65 7.73
C ILE A 21 7.49 4.49 8.56
N ILE A 22 7.45 3.27 8.02
CA ILE A 22 6.99 2.10 8.78
C ILE A 22 7.88 1.84 10.00
N GLU A 23 9.19 2.07 9.90
CA GLU A 23 10.12 1.88 11.01
C GLU A 23 10.00 2.94 12.10
N GLN A 24 9.63 4.16 11.74
CA GLN A 24 9.46 5.30 12.66
C GLN A 24 8.09 5.37 13.31
N ALA A 25 7.08 4.80 12.67
CA ALA A 25 5.73 4.75 13.20
C ALA A 25 5.70 3.95 14.51
N ASP A 26 4.99 4.46 15.49
CA ASP A 26 4.65 3.73 16.72
C ASP A 26 3.26 3.11 16.65
N ARG A 27 2.45 3.55 15.67
CA ARG A 27 1.06 3.11 15.51
C ARG A 27 0.67 3.06 14.04
N LEU A 28 -0.18 2.09 13.71
CA LEU A 28 -0.88 2.04 12.42
C LEU A 28 -2.38 1.91 12.63
N ILE A 29 -3.15 2.52 11.73
CA ILE A 29 -4.62 2.44 11.71
C ILE A 29 -5.08 2.09 10.31
N VAL A 30 -5.90 1.07 10.18
CA VAL A 30 -6.56 0.69 8.93
C VAL A 30 -7.97 1.25 8.94
N LYS A 31 -8.30 2.09 7.95
CA LYS A 31 -9.62 2.70 7.82
C LYS A 31 -10.19 2.46 6.43
N ASP A 32 -11.52 2.42 6.36
CA ASP A 32 -12.23 2.66 5.11
C ASP A 32 -12.21 4.17 4.81
N PRO A 33 -11.70 4.62 3.65
CA PRO A 33 -11.54 6.04 3.38
C PRO A 33 -12.85 6.75 3.04
N ILE A 34 -13.94 6.03 2.77
CA ILE A 34 -15.24 6.61 2.40
C ILE A 34 -16.02 7.01 3.66
N ASN A 35 -16.05 6.13 4.66
CA ASN A 35 -16.82 6.35 5.89
C ASN A 35 -15.95 6.57 7.15
N ALA A 36 -14.62 6.60 6.99
CA ALA A 36 -13.63 6.77 8.06
C ALA A 36 -13.71 5.70 9.18
N LEU A 37 -14.40 4.58 8.94
CA LEU A 37 -14.53 3.52 9.92
C LEU A 37 -13.19 2.82 10.15
N VAL A 38 -12.71 2.86 11.39
CA VAL A 38 -11.54 2.09 11.83
C VAL A 38 -11.88 0.61 11.79
N LYS A 39 -11.10 -0.15 11.02
CA LYS A 39 -11.21 -1.61 10.89
C LYS A 39 -10.18 -2.35 11.74
N PHE A 40 -9.04 -1.72 11.95
CA PHE A 40 -7.95 -2.24 12.76
C PHE A 40 -7.06 -1.10 13.24
N GLU A 41 -6.51 -1.23 14.43
CA GLU A 41 -5.52 -0.32 15.00
C GLU A 41 -4.50 -1.16 15.78
N SER A 42 -3.23 -0.80 15.66
CA SER A 42 -2.18 -1.46 16.44
C SER A 42 -1.00 -0.54 16.69
N GLU A 43 -0.47 -0.65 17.90
CA GLU A 43 0.79 -0.05 18.36
C GLU A 43 1.91 -1.10 18.47
N LYS A 44 1.64 -2.34 18.07
CA LYS A 44 2.58 -3.44 18.18
C LYS A 44 3.62 -3.37 17.07
N ARG A 45 4.90 -3.40 17.44
CA ARG A 45 6.01 -3.37 16.47
C ARG A 45 6.01 -4.58 15.56
N GLU A 46 5.48 -5.71 16.02
CA GLU A 46 5.29 -6.93 15.24
C GLU A 46 4.35 -6.70 14.06
N ASP A 47 3.28 -5.90 14.23
CA ASP A 47 2.32 -5.62 13.16
C ASP A 47 2.92 -4.74 12.06
N LEU A 48 3.66 -3.70 12.46
CA LEU A 48 4.43 -2.83 11.55
C LEU A 48 5.50 -3.63 10.79
N SER A 49 6.21 -4.51 11.48
CA SER A 49 7.28 -5.31 10.89
C SER A 49 6.71 -6.36 9.93
N ALA A 50 5.61 -7.01 10.30
CA ALA A 50 4.89 -7.93 9.44
C ALA A 50 4.36 -7.23 8.18
N LEU A 51 3.85 -6.00 8.30
CA LEU A 51 3.39 -5.19 7.17
C LEU A 51 4.53 -4.87 6.20
N LYS A 52 5.66 -4.40 6.74
CA LYS A 52 6.86 -4.14 5.93
C LYS A 52 7.28 -5.40 5.16
N ASN A 53 7.23 -6.56 5.82
CA ASN A 53 7.64 -7.83 5.23
C ASN A 53 6.65 -8.38 4.20
N SER A 54 5.38 -7.96 4.24
CA SER A 54 4.37 -8.37 3.25
C SER A 54 4.45 -7.58 1.94
N LEU A 55 5.09 -6.41 1.97
CA LEU A 55 5.22 -5.49 0.84
C LEU A 55 6.43 -5.82 -0.05
N VAL A 56 6.24 -6.74 -1.00
CA VAL A 56 7.20 -6.96 -2.09
C VAL A 56 6.78 -6.11 -3.29
N ILE A 57 7.40 -4.94 -3.45
CA ILE A 57 6.95 -3.91 -4.40
C ILE A 57 7.85 -3.86 -5.62
N GLU A 58 7.24 -3.93 -6.80
CA GLU A 58 7.89 -3.67 -8.07
C GLU A 58 7.76 -2.18 -8.42
N ARG A 59 8.89 -1.56 -8.79
CA ARG A 59 8.91 -0.15 -9.16
C ARG A 59 8.41 -0.01 -10.60
N PRO A 60 7.44 0.88 -10.87
CA PRO A 60 6.97 1.09 -12.22
C PRO A 60 8.05 1.80 -13.04
N GLU A 61 8.17 1.42 -14.32
CA GLU A 61 9.07 2.10 -15.27
C GLU A 61 8.57 3.49 -15.67
N THR A 62 7.24 3.68 -15.65
CA THR A 62 6.55 4.92 -15.98
C THR A 62 5.49 5.22 -14.93
N GLU A 63 5.18 6.50 -14.73
CA GLU A 63 4.12 6.88 -13.79
C GLU A 63 2.77 6.30 -14.20
N ARG A 64 2.04 5.77 -13.21
CA ARG A 64 0.69 5.23 -13.36
C ARG A 64 -0.13 5.64 -12.16
N LEU A 65 -1.32 6.17 -12.40
CA LEU A 65 -2.28 6.51 -11.36
C LEU A 65 -3.67 5.94 -11.71
N CYS A 66 -4.21 5.12 -10.82
CA CYS A 66 -5.62 4.78 -10.79
C CYS A 66 -6.46 5.99 -10.37
N LEU A 67 -7.63 6.17 -10.99
CA LEU A 67 -8.62 7.17 -10.55
C LEU A 67 -9.44 6.70 -9.34
N CYS A 68 -9.20 5.49 -8.85
CA CYS A 68 -9.85 4.95 -7.66
C CYS A 68 -9.29 5.56 -6.37
N VAL A 69 -10.16 5.69 -5.36
CA VAL A 69 -9.80 6.19 -4.02
C VAL A 69 -8.84 5.24 -3.29
N GLY A 70 -8.93 3.94 -3.61
CA GLY A 70 -8.29 2.86 -2.86
C GLY A 70 -9.09 2.48 -1.62
N ASN A 71 -9.03 1.22 -1.20
CA ASN A 71 -9.67 0.72 0.02
C ASN A 71 -9.10 -0.69 0.32
N PRO A 72 -8.50 -0.97 1.51
CA PRO A 72 -8.29 -0.09 2.67
C PRO A 72 -7.22 0.97 2.49
N VAL A 73 -7.18 1.91 3.45
CA VAL A 73 -6.03 2.79 3.67
C VAL A 73 -5.41 2.51 5.04
N ILE A 74 -4.11 2.28 5.06
CA ILE A 74 -3.28 2.13 6.26
C ILE A 74 -2.60 3.47 6.53
N TYR A 75 -2.89 4.06 7.68
CA TYR A 75 -2.28 5.31 8.14
C TYR A 75 -1.19 5.00 9.16
N PHE A 76 -0.02 5.63 9.02
CA PHE A 76 1.10 5.50 9.94
C PHE A 76 1.18 6.73 10.83
N TYR A 77 1.35 6.53 12.13
CA TYR A 77 1.45 7.61 13.11
C TYR A 77 2.71 7.48 13.95
N LYS A 78 3.20 8.63 14.42
CA LYS A 78 4.15 8.77 15.52
C LYS A 78 3.55 9.75 16.54
N GLY A 79 3.10 9.22 17.67
CA GLY A 79 2.19 9.94 18.57
C GLY A 79 0.93 10.39 17.83
N ASP A 80 0.69 11.71 17.85
CA ASP A 80 -0.47 12.34 17.18
C ASP A 80 -0.17 12.80 15.74
N THR A 81 1.05 12.59 15.25
CA THR A 81 1.46 13.03 13.92
C THR A 81 1.31 11.91 12.90
N GLU A 82 0.54 12.13 11.84
CA GLU A 82 0.49 11.22 10.69
C GLU A 82 1.78 11.33 9.88
N LEU A 83 2.46 10.20 9.67
CA LEU A 83 3.67 10.10 8.87
C LEU A 83 3.38 9.82 7.40
N GLY A 84 2.24 9.18 7.09
CA GLY A 84 1.81 8.89 5.73
C GLY A 84 0.70 7.86 5.66
N ALA A 85 0.17 7.68 4.45
CA ALA A 85 -0.94 6.76 4.18
C ALA A 85 -0.62 5.84 3.00
N LEU A 86 -0.90 4.54 3.17
CA LEU A 86 -0.74 3.49 2.16
C LEU A 86 -2.10 2.89 1.81
N SER A 87 -2.57 3.15 0.60
CA SER A 87 -3.86 2.68 0.10
C SER A 87 -3.68 1.42 -0.75
N HIS A 88 -4.55 0.43 -0.55
CA HIS A 88 -4.76 -0.65 -1.51
C HIS A 88 -5.57 -0.10 -2.70
N ILE A 89 -4.97 -0.15 -3.87
CA ILE A 89 -5.56 0.25 -5.15
C ILE A 89 -6.10 -1.01 -5.84
N SER A 90 -6.99 -0.85 -6.83
CA SER A 90 -7.56 -1.96 -7.59
C SER A 90 -6.52 -3.01 -8.01
N GLY A 91 -6.89 -4.30 -7.93
CA GLY A 91 -5.98 -5.40 -8.24
C GLY A 91 -4.87 -5.50 -7.21
N ASN A 92 -3.62 -5.60 -7.66
CA ASN A 92 -2.44 -5.73 -6.81
C ASN A 92 -1.67 -4.41 -6.62
N TYR A 93 -2.29 -3.27 -6.90
CA TYR A 93 -1.61 -1.98 -6.81
C TYR A 93 -1.74 -1.39 -5.41
N ILE A 94 -0.78 -0.54 -5.06
CA ILE A 94 -0.80 0.28 -3.84
C ILE A 94 -0.41 1.71 -4.20
N ARG A 95 -0.91 2.65 -3.40
CA ARG A 95 -0.53 4.06 -3.45
C ARG A 95 -0.01 4.49 -2.10
N PHE A 96 1.14 5.15 -2.08
CA PHE A 96 1.65 5.78 -0.88
C PHE A 96 1.56 7.31 -1.02
N SER A 97 1.17 8.00 0.06
CA SER A 97 0.97 9.46 0.06
C SER A 97 2.21 10.28 -0.32
N HIS A 98 3.40 9.68 -0.27
CA HIS A 98 4.67 10.31 -0.64
C HIS A 98 5.17 9.93 -2.04
N TRP A 99 4.39 9.17 -2.80
CA TRP A 99 4.72 8.76 -4.16
C TRP A 99 3.87 9.52 -5.17
N SER A 100 4.45 9.81 -6.35
CA SER A 100 3.71 10.39 -7.48
C SER A 100 3.02 9.33 -8.35
N SER A 101 3.28 8.05 -8.10
CA SER A 101 2.73 6.91 -8.86
C SER A 101 2.26 5.79 -7.94
N ASP A 102 1.33 5.01 -8.45
CA ASP A 102 0.98 3.69 -7.92
C ASP A 102 2.10 2.70 -8.25
N ALA A 103 2.23 1.66 -7.42
CA ALA A 103 3.18 0.58 -7.59
C ALA A 103 2.47 -0.78 -7.48
N SER A 104 2.98 -1.80 -8.17
CA SER A 104 2.47 -3.18 -8.06
C SER A 104 3.10 -3.90 -6.87
N VAL A 105 2.28 -4.68 -6.18
CA VAL A 105 2.74 -5.68 -5.21
C VAL A 105 2.87 -7.02 -5.93
N VAL A 106 4.10 -7.53 -5.97
CA VAL A 106 4.46 -8.77 -6.67
C VAL A 106 3.84 -9.97 -5.98
N ASP A 107 4.00 -10.04 -4.66
CA ASP A 107 3.43 -11.12 -3.83
C ASP A 107 2.11 -10.65 -3.22
N THR A 108 1.07 -10.64 -4.05
CA THR A 108 -0.26 -10.18 -3.64
C THR A 108 -0.85 -11.05 -2.54
N ASP A 109 -0.54 -12.35 -2.52
CA ASP A 109 -1.05 -13.26 -1.50
C ASP A 109 -0.47 -12.91 -0.13
N LYS A 110 0.85 -12.72 -0.04
CA LYS A 110 1.50 -12.30 1.20
C LYS A 110 0.98 -10.95 1.71
N TRP A 111 0.74 -10.01 0.80
CA TRP A 111 0.13 -8.72 1.12
C TRP A 111 -1.28 -8.85 1.71
N LEU A 112 -2.13 -9.65 1.08
CA LEU A 112 -3.51 -9.86 1.53
C LEU A 112 -3.57 -10.68 2.84
N THR A 113 -2.67 -11.65 3.01
CA THR A 113 -2.55 -12.46 4.24
C THR A 113 -2.28 -11.58 5.46
N TRP A 114 -1.57 -10.45 5.31
CA TRP A 114 -1.39 -9.52 6.42
C TRP A 114 -2.73 -8.98 6.97
N PHE A 115 -3.72 -8.74 6.11
CA PHE A 115 -5.05 -8.35 6.54
C PHE A 115 -5.84 -9.52 7.12
N ASP A 116 -5.74 -10.70 6.50
CA ASP A 116 -6.43 -11.92 6.96
C ASP A 116 -6.04 -12.29 8.39
N ASP A 117 -4.73 -12.28 8.68
CA ASP A 117 -4.16 -12.58 10.00
C ASP A 117 -4.67 -11.63 11.10
N ARG A 118 -5.20 -10.46 10.70
CA ARG A 118 -5.74 -9.42 11.59
C ARG A 118 -7.27 -9.36 11.57
N GLY A 119 -7.93 -10.39 11.02
CA GLY A 119 -9.38 -10.49 10.98
C GLY A 119 -10.04 -9.53 9.97
N MET A 120 -9.29 -9.07 8.97
CA MET A 120 -9.79 -8.20 7.90
C MET A 120 -9.79 -8.95 6.56
N PRO A 121 -10.69 -9.92 6.32
CA PRO A 121 -10.67 -10.73 5.08
C PRO A 121 -11.19 -9.98 3.84
N TRP A 122 -11.81 -8.83 4.04
CA TRP A 122 -12.52 -8.09 3.00
C TRP A 122 -11.63 -7.54 1.87
N PRO A 123 -10.35 -7.14 2.06
CA PRO A 123 -9.50 -6.73 0.95
C PRO A 123 -9.24 -7.89 -0.02
N ARG A 124 -9.05 -9.11 0.50
CA ARG A 124 -8.93 -10.31 -0.34
C ARG A 124 -10.21 -10.61 -1.10
N GLN A 125 -11.36 -10.52 -0.44
CA GLN A 125 -12.67 -10.72 -1.09
C GLN A 125 -12.89 -9.73 -2.24
N MET A 126 -12.49 -8.46 -2.06
CA MET A 126 -12.55 -7.45 -3.11
C MET A 126 -11.61 -7.78 -4.28
N PHE A 127 -10.37 -8.18 -3.98
CA PHE A 127 -9.39 -8.60 -4.98
C PHE A 127 -9.90 -9.80 -5.81
N ASP A 128 -10.39 -10.85 -5.15
CA ASP A 128 -10.89 -12.05 -5.81
C ASP A 128 -12.11 -11.76 -6.69
N THR A 129 -12.99 -10.85 -6.25
CA THR A 129 -14.16 -10.41 -7.04
C THR A 129 -13.71 -9.68 -8.31
N GLN A 130 -12.79 -8.71 -8.19
CA GLN A 130 -12.25 -7.97 -9.34
C GLN A 130 -11.56 -8.92 -10.34
N ARG A 131 -10.78 -9.89 -9.83
CA ARG A 131 -10.11 -10.89 -10.66
C ARG A 131 -11.12 -11.73 -11.44
N LYS A 132 -12.22 -12.18 -10.80
CA LYS A 132 -13.28 -12.94 -11.47
C LYS A 132 -13.98 -12.12 -12.56
N GLU A 133 -14.23 -10.84 -12.32
CA GLU A 133 -14.87 -9.95 -13.29
C GLU A 133 -13.99 -9.67 -14.52
N GLN A 134 -12.67 -9.53 -14.33
CA GLN A 134 -11.73 -9.35 -15.44
C GLN A 134 -11.61 -10.62 -16.29
N VAL A 135 -11.57 -11.79 -15.68
CA VAL A 135 -11.56 -13.08 -16.41
C VAL A 135 -12.83 -13.27 -17.25
N GLN A 136 -13.96 -12.72 -16.82
CA GLN A 136 -15.25 -12.82 -17.51
C GLN A 136 -15.46 -11.76 -18.61
N LYS A 137 -14.63 -10.72 -18.66
CA LYS A 137 -14.63 -9.71 -19.73
C LYS A 137 -13.36 -9.87 -20.57
N PRO A 138 -13.31 -10.82 -21.51
CA PRO A 138 -12.22 -10.82 -22.49
C PRO A 138 -12.23 -9.47 -23.23
N GLU A 139 -11.05 -8.87 -23.36
CA GLU A 139 -10.84 -7.66 -24.15
C GLU A 139 -11.54 -7.79 -25.52
N LYS A 140 -12.32 -6.77 -25.88
CA LYS A 140 -12.83 -6.61 -27.24
C LYS A 140 -11.76 -5.95 -28.10
#